data_AF-A0ABD0B768-F1
#
_entry.id   AF-A0ABD0B768-F1
#
_cell.length_a   1.000
_cell.length_b   1.000
_cell.length_c   1.000
_cell.angle_alpha   90.00
_cell.angle_beta   90.00
_cell.angle_gamma   90.00
#
_symmetry.space_group_name_H-M   'P 1'
#
loop_
_entity.id
_entity.type
_entity.pdbx_description
1 polymer ?
#
loop_
_entity_poly.entity_id
_entity_poly.type
_entity_poly.pdbx_seq_one_letter_code
_entity_poly.pdbx_strand_id
1 'polypeptide(L)'
;MANKEQLSALMDGDLSEIEVLNELGTDPALQDTWSRYHLIGDAMRGDLPVNLQLDLSDSIMLALEDEPAILAPKPAQPAAPQVQPAGKVIPFVHRFGQQVGQYAIAASVAAAVIFGVQQYQGKDGVPTSPVLNTIPVGGSAAPVSVHYPQDGSRTGVRQQGLSEQQMQEQRERINAFLRDHQLQQRLLQDKQIQE
;
A
#
# COMPACT_ATOMS: atom_id res chain seq x y z
N MET A 1 5.19 -10.21 35.71
CA MET A 1 4.58 -8.94 36.09
C MET A 1 5.15 -7.88 35.19
N ALA A 2 4.41 -7.57 34.14
CA ALA A 2 4.77 -6.60 33.13
C ALA A 2 4.89 -5.21 33.79
N ASN A 3 6.02 -4.55 33.55
CA ASN A 3 6.28 -3.22 34.08
C ASN A 3 5.82 -2.13 33.09
N LYS A 4 5.63 -0.90 33.58
CA LYS A 4 5.26 0.28 32.77
C LYS A 4 6.26 0.58 31.65
N GLU A 5 7.53 0.24 31.84
CA GLU A 5 8.57 0.36 30.83
C GLU A 5 8.34 -0.60 29.66
N GLN A 6 8.03 -1.87 29.96
CA GLN A 6 7.70 -2.87 28.93
C GLN A 6 6.43 -2.47 28.18
N LEU A 7 5.44 -1.89 28.87
CA LEU A 7 4.23 -1.36 28.26
C LEU A 7 4.52 -0.18 27.31
N SER A 8 5.43 0.72 27.69
CA SER A 8 5.88 1.82 26.83
C SER A 8 6.61 1.29 25.60
N ALA A 9 7.54 0.36 25.78
CA ALA A 9 8.27 -0.26 24.67
C ALA A 9 7.32 -1.01 23.71
N LEU A 10 6.28 -1.66 24.24
CA LEU A 10 5.22 -2.28 23.43
C LEU A 10 4.44 -1.25 22.61
N MET A 11 4.12 -0.09 23.20
CA MET A 11 3.42 1.01 22.53
C MET A 11 4.24 1.58 21.36
N ASP A 12 5.55 1.72 21.55
CA ASP A 12 6.47 2.23 20.54
C ASP A 12 6.82 1.17 19.46
N GLY A 13 6.40 -0.08 19.65
CA GLY A 13 6.69 -1.20 18.75
C GLY A 13 8.09 -1.81 18.93
N ASP A 14 8.82 -1.40 19.97
CA ASP A 14 10.16 -1.88 20.32
C ASP A 14 10.12 -3.24 21.06
N LEU A 15 8.95 -3.66 21.55
CA LEU A 15 8.73 -4.93 22.23
C LEU A 15 7.69 -5.77 21.48
N SER A 16 7.99 -7.05 21.26
CA SER A 16 7.07 -8.04 20.64
C SER A 16 6.91 -9.29 21.49
N GLU A 17 6.92 -9.11 22.82
CA GLU A 17 6.72 -10.21 23.76
C GLU A 17 5.24 -10.54 23.93
N ILE A 18 4.86 -11.74 23.49
CA ILE A 18 3.50 -12.28 23.63
C ILE A 18 3.06 -12.36 25.10
N GLU A 19 4.00 -12.56 26.02
CA GLU A 19 3.71 -12.63 27.46
C GLU A 19 3.17 -11.29 28.00
N VAL A 20 3.75 -10.16 27.61
CA VAL A 20 3.28 -8.82 28.00
C VAL A 20 1.90 -8.54 27.40
N LEU A 21 1.63 -8.99 26.17
CA LEU A 21 0.30 -8.87 25.55
C LEU A 21 -0.76 -9.69 26.29
N ASN A 22 -0.43 -10.91 26.72
CA ASN A 22 -1.35 -11.75 27.50
C ASN A 22 -1.63 -11.14 28.88
N GLU A 23 -0.60 -10.59 29.54
CA GLU A 23 -0.76 -9.92 30.82
C GLU A 23 -1.60 -8.63 30.68
N LEU A 24 -1.37 -7.83 29.62
CA LEU A 24 -2.20 -6.67 29.29
C LEU A 24 -3.67 -7.06 29.04
N GLY A 25 -3.93 -8.20 28.39
CA GLY A 25 -5.29 -8.68 28.17
C GLY A 25 -6.03 -9.12 29.43
N THR A 26 -5.32 -9.36 30.54
CA THR A 26 -5.91 -9.91 31.78
C THR A 26 -5.87 -8.95 32.96
N ASP A 27 -4.95 -7.98 33.00
CA ASP A 27 -4.81 -7.02 34.10
C ASP A 27 -5.49 -5.66 33.79
N PRO A 28 -6.59 -5.29 34.50
CA PRO A 28 -7.27 -4.01 34.31
C PRO A 28 -6.40 -2.77 34.60
N ALA A 29 -5.44 -2.86 35.53
CA ALA A 29 -4.58 -1.73 35.86
C ALA A 29 -3.57 -1.42 34.75
N LEU A 30 -3.11 -2.45 34.05
CA LEU A 30 -2.29 -2.29 32.84
C LEU A 30 -3.11 -1.71 31.69
N GLN A 31 -4.35 -2.17 31.48
CA GLN A 31 -5.25 -1.63 30.45
C GLN A 31 -5.54 -0.14 30.64
N ASP A 32 -5.80 0.27 31.89
CA ASP A 32 -5.99 1.68 32.24
C ASP A 32 -4.71 2.51 32.01
N THR A 33 -3.54 1.95 32.29
CA THR A 33 -2.26 2.61 31.99
C THR A 33 -2.03 2.74 30.49
N TRP A 34 -2.32 1.70 29.70
CA TRP A 34 -2.25 1.69 28.25
C TRP A 34 -3.15 2.76 27.62
N SER A 35 -4.40 2.83 28.07
CA SER A 35 -5.37 3.86 27.64
C SER A 35 -4.85 5.27 27.90
N ARG A 36 -4.33 5.53 29.10
CA ARG A 36 -3.74 6.84 29.45
C ARG A 36 -2.55 7.22 28.58
N TYR A 37 -1.68 6.26 28.27
CA TYR A 37 -0.49 6.53 27.45
C TYR A 37 -0.88 6.93 26.02
N HIS A 38 -1.84 6.22 25.41
CA HIS A 38 -2.38 6.61 24.11
C HIS A 38 -3.03 8.00 24.15
N LEU A 39 -3.85 8.27 25.17
CA LEU A 39 -4.50 9.58 25.33
C LEU A 39 -3.47 10.72 25.48
N ILE A 40 -2.41 10.53 26.26
CA ILE A 40 -1.32 11.52 26.39
C ILE A 40 -0.62 11.71 25.04
N GLY A 41 -0.34 10.63 24.32
CA GLY A 41 0.28 10.69 23.00
C GLY A 41 -0.57 11.48 22.00
N ASP A 42 -1.87 11.23 21.97
CA ASP A 42 -2.81 11.94 21.09
C ASP A 42 -2.93 13.42 21.47
N ALA A 43 -2.93 13.72 22.78
CA ALA A 43 -2.88 15.09 23.27
C ALA A 43 -1.61 15.84 22.84
N MET A 44 -0.45 15.18 22.91
CA MET A 44 0.83 15.76 22.51
C MET A 44 0.92 16.02 21.01
N ARG A 45 0.31 15.16 20.18
CA ARG A 45 0.25 15.35 18.72
C ARG A 45 -0.83 16.35 18.28
N GLY A 46 -1.76 16.68 19.16
CA GLY A 46 -2.91 17.52 18.82
C GLY A 46 -4.01 16.77 18.06
N ASP A 47 -4.04 15.44 18.17
CA ASP A 47 -4.98 14.55 17.49
C ASP A 47 -6.27 14.31 18.30
N LEU A 48 -6.48 15.08 19.38
CA LEU A 48 -7.67 14.93 20.21
C LEU A 48 -8.93 15.37 19.46
N PRO A 49 -10.01 14.57 19.52
CA PRO A 49 -11.29 14.98 18.96
C PRO A 49 -11.90 16.15 19.72
N VAL A 50 -12.80 16.89 19.07
CA VAL A 50 -13.56 18.00 19.69
C VAL A 50 -14.41 17.52 20.88
N ASN A 51 -14.88 16.27 20.82
CA ASN A 51 -15.59 15.60 21.91
C ASN A 51 -14.86 14.30 22.26
N LEU A 52 -14.38 14.22 23.50
CA LEU A 52 -13.66 13.07 24.03
C LEU A 52 -14.63 12.07 24.67
N GLN A 53 -14.78 10.90 24.06
CA GLN A 53 -15.59 9.79 24.56
C GLN A 53 -14.68 8.76 25.22
N LEU A 54 -14.69 8.69 26.55
CA LEU A 54 -13.83 7.79 27.33
C LEU A 54 -14.40 6.36 27.43
N ASP A 55 -15.68 6.19 27.11
CA ASP A 55 -16.45 4.93 27.18
C ASP A 55 -16.64 4.27 25.80
N LEU A 56 -15.99 4.80 24.77
CA LEU A 56 -16.09 4.28 23.40
C LEU A 56 -15.55 2.85 23.30
N SER A 57 -14.44 2.55 23.97
CA SER A 57 -13.86 1.20 24.02
C SER A 57 -14.83 0.19 24.61
N ASP A 58 -15.53 0.56 25.69
CA ASP A 58 -16.49 -0.31 26.38
C ASP A 58 -17.72 -0.56 25.49
N SER A 59 -18.19 0.47 24.80
CA SER A 59 -19.30 0.38 23.84
C SER A 59 -18.96 -0.53 22.66
N ILE A 60 -17.73 -0.43 22.14
CA ILE A 60 -17.24 -1.30 21.07
C ILE A 60 -17.12 -2.74 21.56
N MET A 61 -16.57 -2.97 22.75
CA MET A 61 -16.44 -4.31 23.33
C MET A 61 -17.81 -4.97 23.49
N LEU A 62 -18.81 -4.24 24.00
CA LEU A 62 -20.18 -4.73 24.12
C LEU A 62 -20.79 -5.08 22.76
N ALA A 63 -20.56 -4.24 21.74
CA ALA A 63 -21.04 -4.52 20.39
C ALA A 63 -20.38 -5.77 19.79
N LEU A 64 -19.07 -5.96 20.01
CA LEU A 64 -18.32 -7.13 19.54
C LEU A 64 -18.79 -8.43 20.23
N GLU A 65 -19.22 -8.39 21.48
CA GLU A 65 -19.80 -9.55 22.17
C GLU A 65 -21.13 -10.01 21.56
N ASP A 66 -21.92 -9.08 21.00
CA ASP A 66 -23.19 -9.36 20.33
C ASP A 66 -23.00 -9.80 18.86
N GLU A 67 -21.78 -9.68 18.31
CA GLU A 67 -21.49 -10.12 16.96
C GLU A 67 -21.44 -11.66 16.86
N PRO A 68 -22.10 -12.27 15.86
CA PRO A 68 -21.96 -13.70 15.64
C PRO A 68 -20.51 -14.00 15.22
N ALA A 69 -19.85 -14.91 15.93
CA ALA A 69 -18.49 -15.34 15.61
C ALA A 69 -18.42 -15.95 14.20
N ILE A 70 -18.12 -15.13 13.19
CA ILE A 70 -17.82 -15.61 11.83
C ILE A 70 -16.39 -16.16 11.87
N LEU A 71 -16.27 -17.43 12.29
CA LEU A 71 -15.05 -18.22 12.23
C LEU A 71 -14.68 -18.47 10.75
N ALA A 72 -14.05 -17.45 10.17
CA ALA A 72 -13.64 -17.33 8.78
C ALA A 72 -14.80 -17.39 7.75
N PRO A 73 -14.75 -16.60 6.68
CA PRO A 73 -15.51 -16.95 5.50
C PRO A 73 -15.02 -18.33 5.06
N LYS A 74 -15.86 -19.36 5.24
CA LYS A 74 -15.67 -20.67 4.59
C LYS A 74 -15.31 -20.34 3.15
N PRO A 75 -14.16 -20.78 2.61
CA PRO A 75 -13.79 -20.48 1.24
C PRO A 75 -14.99 -20.87 0.40
N ALA A 76 -15.63 -19.87 -0.21
CA ALA A 76 -16.81 -20.08 -0.99
C ALA A 76 -16.39 -21.07 -2.07
N GLN A 77 -16.77 -22.33 -1.90
CA GLN A 77 -16.58 -23.33 -2.93
C GLN A 77 -17.30 -22.74 -4.13
N PRO A 78 -16.59 -22.38 -5.22
CA PRO A 78 -17.24 -21.74 -6.35
C PRO A 78 -18.38 -22.68 -6.73
N ALA A 79 -19.61 -22.19 -6.58
CA ALA A 79 -20.79 -22.98 -6.83
C ALA A 79 -20.62 -23.49 -8.25
N ALA A 80 -20.32 -24.79 -8.39
CA ALA A 80 -20.23 -25.40 -9.69
C ALA A 80 -21.58 -25.11 -10.35
N PRO A 81 -21.62 -24.41 -11.50
CA PRO A 81 -22.88 -24.07 -12.12
C PRO A 81 -23.64 -25.37 -12.29
N GLN A 82 -24.78 -25.48 -11.60
CA GLN A 82 -25.71 -26.59 -11.83
C GLN A 82 -26.32 -26.34 -13.21
N VAL A 83 -25.58 -26.74 -14.23
CA VAL A 83 -26.08 -26.84 -15.59
C VAL A 83 -27.07 -28.00 -15.54
N GLN A 84 -28.34 -27.69 -15.30
CA GLN A 84 -29.42 -28.63 -15.57
C GLN A 84 -29.33 -28.95 -17.07
N PRO A 85 -29.04 -30.19 -17.49
CA PRO A 85 -28.90 -30.51 -18.90
C PRO A 85 -30.31 -30.61 -19.50
N ALA A 86 -30.90 -29.46 -19.82
CA ALA A 86 -32.04 -29.38 -20.72
C ALA A 86 -31.53 -29.54 -22.16
N GLY A 87 -31.27 -30.78 -22.56
CA GLY A 87 -30.93 -31.07 -23.94
C GLY A 87 -29.99 -32.25 -24.10
N LYS A 88 -30.43 -33.22 -24.88
CA LYS A 88 -29.71 -34.42 -25.27
C LYS A 88 -28.56 -34.04 -26.21
N VAL A 89 -27.43 -33.58 -25.67
CA VAL A 89 -26.22 -33.28 -26.45
C VAL A 89 -25.12 -34.31 -26.17
N ILE A 90 -24.48 -34.71 -27.26
CA ILE A 90 -23.63 -35.89 -27.45
C ILE A 90 -22.37 -35.81 -26.54
N PRO A 91 -21.96 -36.90 -25.86
CA PRO A 91 -20.96 -36.89 -24.78
C PRO A 91 -19.50 -36.66 -25.21
N PHE A 92 -19.21 -36.41 -26.49
CA PHE A 92 -17.83 -36.40 -27.00
C PHE A 92 -17.10 -35.04 -26.81
N VAL A 93 -17.83 -33.95 -26.56
CA VAL A 93 -17.26 -32.58 -26.53
C VAL A 93 -16.73 -32.18 -25.13
N HIS A 94 -17.20 -32.84 -24.07
CA HIS A 94 -16.85 -32.49 -22.69
C HIS A 94 -15.37 -32.72 -22.33
N ARG A 95 -14.66 -33.58 -23.07
CA ARG A 95 -13.25 -33.89 -22.80
C ARG A 95 -12.26 -32.87 -23.39
N PHE A 96 -12.65 -32.14 -24.43
CA PHE A 96 -11.83 -31.10 -25.06
C PHE A 96 -12.20 -29.67 -24.64
N GLY A 97 -13.37 -29.45 -24.04
CA GLY A 97 -13.85 -28.11 -23.66
C GLY A 97 -13.26 -27.52 -22.36
N GLN A 98 -12.72 -28.35 -21.46
CA GLN A 98 -12.19 -27.87 -20.16
C GLN A 98 -10.92 -27.00 -20.31
N GLN A 99 -10.14 -27.18 -21.38
CA GLN A 99 -8.94 -26.38 -21.63
C GLN A 99 -9.22 -25.09 -22.41
N VAL A 100 -10.31 -25.04 -23.20
CA VAL A 100 -10.69 -23.85 -23.98
C VAL A 100 -11.46 -22.83 -23.12
N GLY A 101 -12.12 -23.27 -22.05
CA GLY A 101 -12.87 -22.39 -21.14
C GLY A 101 -12.02 -21.30 -20.48
N GLN A 102 -10.73 -21.58 -20.20
CA GLN A 102 -9.82 -20.58 -19.62
C GLN A 102 -9.46 -19.48 -20.62
N TYR A 103 -9.29 -19.84 -21.90
CA TYR A 103 -9.01 -18.86 -22.96
C TYR A 103 -10.23 -17.99 -23.29
N ALA A 104 -11.45 -18.45 -23.06
CA ALA A 104 -12.66 -17.67 -23.31
C ALA A 104 -12.77 -16.44 -22.38
N ILE A 105 -12.39 -16.58 -21.10
CA ILE A 105 -12.36 -15.46 -20.14
C ILE A 105 -11.25 -14.47 -20.53
N ALA A 106 -10.05 -14.97 -20.84
CA ALA A 106 -8.93 -14.10 -21.25
C ALA A 106 -9.22 -13.34 -22.56
N ALA A 107 -9.79 -14.01 -23.56
CA ALA A 107 -10.10 -13.41 -24.87
C ALA A 107 -11.23 -12.36 -24.77
N SER A 108 -12.22 -12.57 -23.90
CA SER A 108 -13.30 -11.59 -23.69
C SER A 108 -12.83 -10.35 -22.95
N VAL A 109 -11.97 -10.49 -21.93
CA VAL A 109 -11.34 -9.34 -21.25
C VAL A 109 -10.40 -8.60 -22.20
N ALA A 110 -9.58 -9.31 -22.98
CA ALA A 110 -8.69 -8.69 -23.96
C ALA A 110 -9.46 -7.93 -25.06
N ALA A 111 -10.56 -8.51 -25.59
CA ALA A 111 -11.42 -7.84 -26.55
C ALA A 111 -12.09 -6.60 -25.95
N ALA A 112 -12.62 -6.68 -24.71
CA ALA A 112 -13.23 -5.53 -24.03
C ALA A 112 -12.24 -4.38 -23.82
N VAL A 113 -10.97 -4.68 -23.52
CA VAL A 113 -9.91 -3.68 -23.39
C VAL A 113 -9.56 -3.04 -24.74
N ILE A 114 -9.39 -3.85 -25.80
CA ILE A 114 -9.04 -3.36 -27.14
C ILE A 114 -10.18 -2.50 -27.73
N PHE A 115 -11.43 -2.98 -27.68
CA PHE A 115 -12.59 -2.25 -28.21
C PHE A 115 -13.03 -1.10 -27.29
N GLY A 116 -12.87 -1.22 -25.96
CA GLY A 116 -13.19 -0.17 -24.99
C GLY A 116 -12.26 1.04 -25.08
N VAL A 117 -10.96 0.83 -25.27
CA VAL A 117 -9.97 1.91 -25.48
C VAL A 117 -10.21 2.66 -26.78
N GLN A 118 -10.71 2.00 -27.82
CA GLN A 118 -10.97 2.65 -29.11
C GLN A 118 -12.22 3.55 -29.06
N GLN A 119 -13.25 3.15 -28.30
CA GLN A 119 -14.47 3.97 -28.15
C GLN A 119 -14.26 5.20 -27.25
N TYR A 120 -13.30 5.15 -26.32
CA TYR A 120 -12.96 6.32 -25.49
C TYR A 120 -12.13 7.38 -26.23
N GLN A 121 -11.44 7.02 -27.32
CA GLN A 121 -10.72 7.99 -28.16
C GLN A 121 -11.55 8.56 -29.34
N GLY A 122 -12.77 8.06 -29.54
CA GLY A 122 -13.66 8.50 -30.62
C GLY A 122 -14.53 9.72 -30.31
N LYS A 123 -14.50 10.22 -29.07
CA LYS A 123 -15.12 11.49 -28.65
C LYS A 123 -14.08 12.23 -27.84
N ASP A 124 -13.49 13.24 -28.46
CA ASP A 124 -12.45 14.13 -27.96
C ASP A 124 -11.05 13.50 -27.88
N GLY A 125 -10.31 13.64 -28.99
CA GLY A 125 -8.92 13.22 -29.10
C GLY A 125 -8.00 14.03 -28.19
N VAL A 126 -7.55 13.40 -27.10
CA VAL A 126 -6.31 13.75 -26.37
C VAL A 126 -5.72 12.43 -25.84
N PRO A 127 -4.46 12.07 -26.18
CA PRO A 127 -3.81 10.91 -25.58
C PRO A 127 -3.42 11.25 -24.14
N THR A 128 -4.23 10.85 -23.16
CA THR A 128 -3.88 11.00 -21.74
C THR A 128 -3.09 9.77 -21.28
N SER A 129 -1.78 9.86 -21.28
CA SER A 129 -0.92 8.99 -20.48
C SER A 129 -1.33 9.15 -19.01
N PRO A 130 -1.72 8.10 -18.27
CA PRO A 130 -2.09 8.25 -16.87
C PRO A 130 -0.82 8.52 -16.05
N VAL A 131 -0.55 9.80 -15.78
CA VAL A 131 0.47 10.19 -14.81
C VAL A 131 -0.21 10.23 -13.45
N LEU A 132 0.07 9.23 -12.60
CA LEU A 132 -0.34 9.25 -11.20
C LEU A 132 0.42 10.37 -10.49
N ASN A 133 -0.23 11.52 -10.34
CA ASN A 133 0.31 12.65 -9.60
C ASN A 133 -0.25 12.60 -8.17
N THR A 134 0.45 11.92 -7.27
CA THR A 134 0.06 11.89 -5.86
C THR A 134 0.49 13.21 -5.22
N ILE A 135 -0.46 14.10 -4.96
CA ILE A 135 -0.24 15.30 -4.15
C ILE A 135 -0.10 14.82 -2.70
N PRO A 136 1.07 14.94 -2.04
CA PRO A 136 1.17 14.60 -0.63
C PRO A 136 0.50 15.70 0.17
N VAL A 137 -0.44 15.33 1.05
CA VAL A 137 -0.92 16.23 2.10
C VAL A 137 0.25 16.42 3.08
N GLY A 138 0.85 17.62 3.06
CA GLY A 138 1.67 18.10 4.18
C GLY A 138 3.20 18.12 4.03
N GLY A 139 3.80 18.29 2.85
CA GLY A 139 5.24 18.55 2.77
C GLY A 139 5.79 18.84 1.36
N SER A 140 6.73 19.77 1.27
CA SER A 140 7.42 20.16 0.03
C SER A 140 8.16 18.97 -0.60
N ALA A 141 7.60 18.36 -1.64
CA ALA A 141 8.24 17.30 -2.39
C ALA A 141 8.89 17.84 -3.67
N ALA A 142 10.20 17.62 -3.82
CA ALA A 142 10.88 17.72 -5.10
C ALA A 142 10.38 16.56 -6.00
N PRO A 143 9.93 16.84 -7.24
CA PRO A 143 9.42 15.80 -8.12
C PRO A 143 10.55 14.83 -8.50
N VAL A 144 10.38 13.55 -8.17
CA VAL A 144 11.25 12.47 -8.65
C VAL A 144 10.82 12.17 -10.10
N SER A 145 11.48 12.81 -11.06
CA SER A 145 11.24 12.55 -12.48
C SER A 145 11.91 11.23 -12.89
N VAL A 146 11.15 10.14 -12.91
CA VAL A 146 11.58 8.91 -13.62
C VAL A 146 11.49 9.19 -15.12
N HIS A 147 12.63 9.46 -15.76
CA HIS A 147 12.71 9.62 -17.21
C HIS A 147 12.74 8.23 -17.87
N TYR A 148 11.63 7.84 -18.49
CA TYR A 148 11.64 6.75 -19.46
C TYR A 148 12.13 7.30 -20.81
N PRO A 149 13.22 6.78 -21.41
CA PRO A 149 13.54 7.08 -22.79
C PRO A 149 12.50 6.39 -23.69
N GLN A 150 11.52 7.15 -24.18
CA GLN A 150 10.61 6.68 -25.21
C GLN A 150 11.25 6.92 -26.57
N ASP A 151 11.75 5.84 -27.17
CA ASP A 151 12.22 5.82 -28.54
C ASP A 151 11.03 5.86 -29.53
N GLY A 152 11.18 6.62 -30.60
CA GLY A 152 10.34 6.54 -31.79
C GLY A 152 9.13 7.49 -31.90
N SER A 153 9.37 8.62 -32.60
CA SER A 153 8.46 9.18 -33.62
C SER A 153 7.31 10.13 -33.20
N ARG A 154 7.63 11.44 -33.25
CA ARG A 154 6.85 12.58 -33.80
C ARG A 154 5.40 12.77 -33.32
N THR A 155 5.17 13.74 -32.44
CA THR A 155 4.66 15.11 -32.77
C THR A 155 4.35 15.91 -31.50
N GLY A 156 4.98 17.08 -31.35
CA GLY A 156 4.44 18.25 -30.66
C GLY A 156 4.16 18.18 -29.15
N VAL A 157 5.17 18.02 -28.30
CA VAL A 157 5.17 18.61 -26.95
C VAL A 157 6.53 19.24 -26.70
N ARG A 158 6.49 20.50 -26.28
CA ARG A 158 7.63 21.35 -25.95
C ARG A 158 8.51 20.65 -24.91
N GLN A 159 9.55 19.95 -25.36
CA GLN A 159 10.71 19.66 -24.51
C GLN A 159 11.24 21.01 -24.08
N GLN A 160 10.94 21.43 -22.86
CA GLN A 160 11.78 22.40 -22.17
C GLN A 160 13.13 21.69 -22.01
N GLY A 161 14.02 21.88 -22.98
CA GLY A 161 15.42 21.55 -22.78
C GLY A 161 15.83 22.23 -21.49
N LEU A 162 16.27 21.44 -20.51
CA LEU A 162 16.81 21.99 -19.28
C LEU A 162 17.80 23.08 -19.68
N SER A 163 17.59 24.31 -19.18
CA SER A 163 18.50 25.40 -19.47
C SER A 163 19.92 24.96 -19.14
N GLU A 164 20.91 25.31 -19.96
CA GLU A 164 22.30 24.86 -19.74
C GLU A 164 22.80 25.18 -18.32
N GLN A 165 22.28 26.26 -17.73
CA GLN A 165 22.51 26.64 -16.34
C GLN A 165 21.97 25.62 -15.32
N GLN A 166 20.75 25.09 -15.50
CA GLN A 166 20.20 24.05 -14.64
C GLN A 166 20.98 22.73 -14.74
N MET A 167 21.48 22.39 -15.93
CA MET A 167 22.35 21.21 -16.09
C MET A 167 23.69 21.39 -15.38
N GLN A 168 24.25 22.60 -15.35
CA GLN A 168 25.49 22.88 -14.62
C GLN A 168 25.27 22.78 -13.10
N GLU A 169 24.19 23.38 -12.57
CA GLU A 169 23.85 23.24 -11.15
C GLU A 169 23.62 21.78 -10.75
N GLN A 170 22.96 21.00 -11.61
CA GLN A 170 22.75 19.58 -11.34
C GLN A 170 24.08 18.81 -11.33
N ARG A 171 25.00 19.11 -12.24
CA ARG A 171 26.36 18.53 -12.25
C ARG A 171 27.15 18.89 -11.00
N GLU A 172 27.05 20.12 -10.54
CA GLU A 172 27.72 20.56 -9.30
C GLU A 172 27.17 19.82 -8.08
N ARG A 173 25.85 19.67 -7.97
CA ARG A 173 25.21 18.90 -6.90
C ARG A 173 25.62 17.43 -6.92
N ILE A 174 25.65 16.81 -8.11
CA ILE A 174 26.11 15.42 -8.27
C ILE A 174 27.58 15.28 -7.87
N ASN A 175 28.44 16.22 -8.28
CA ASN A 175 29.87 16.20 -7.93
C ASN A 175 30.12 16.43 -6.43
N ALA A 176 29.26 17.20 -5.75
CA ALA A 176 29.31 17.35 -4.30
C ALA A 176 28.88 16.06 -3.60
N PHE A 177 27.76 15.47 -4.03
CA PHE A 177 27.24 14.21 -3.49
C PHE A 177 28.23 13.05 -3.64
N LEU A 178 28.85 12.90 -4.82
CA LEU A 178 29.84 11.84 -5.06
C LEU A 178 31.06 11.98 -4.14
N ARG A 179 31.54 13.20 -3.90
CA ARG A 179 32.68 13.45 -3.00
C ARG A 179 32.34 13.12 -1.56
N ASP A 180 31.16 13.52 -1.09
CA ASP A 180 30.69 13.21 0.26
C ASP A 180 30.52 11.70 0.45
N HIS A 181 29.90 11.03 -0.52
CA HIS A 181 29.71 9.59 -0.47
C HIS A 181 31.04 8.82 -0.40
N GLN A 182 32.06 9.25 -1.14
CA GLN A 182 33.40 8.66 -1.07
C GLN A 182 34.07 8.87 0.30
N LEU A 183 33.84 10.00 0.97
CA LEU A 183 34.36 10.23 2.32
C LEU A 183 33.65 9.32 3.34
N GLN A 184 32.33 9.19 3.24
CA GLN A 184 31.59 8.28 4.12
C GLN A 184 32.08 6.83 3.98
N GLN A 185 32.31 6.36 2.75
CA GLN A 185 32.86 5.02 2.54
C GLN A 185 34.24 4.86 3.18
N ARG A 186 35.12 5.87 3.10
CA ARG A 186 36.43 5.83 3.77
C ARG A 186 36.32 5.84 5.29
N LEU A 187 35.45 6.66 5.86
CA LEU A 187 35.23 6.68 7.32
C LEU A 187 34.69 5.35 7.83
N LEU A 188 33.80 4.71 7.08
CA LEU A 188 33.31 3.37 7.40
C LEU A 188 34.43 2.34 7.28
N GLN A 189 35.27 2.42 6.25
CA GLN A 189 36.39 1.51 6.05
C GLN A 189 37.49 1.69 7.11
N ASP A 190 37.82 2.91 7.51
CA ASP A 190 38.77 3.20 8.59
C ASP A 190 38.25 2.71 9.96
N LYS A 191 36.94 2.83 10.22
CA LYS A 191 36.32 2.25 11.42
C LYS A 191 36.45 0.71 11.44
N GLN A 192 36.36 0.05 10.29
CA GLN A 192 36.53 -1.41 10.22
C GLN A 192 37.99 -1.89 10.32
N ILE A 193 38.97 -1.00 10.15
CA ILE A 193 40.40 -1.34 10.26
C ILE A 193 40.92 -1.13 11.70
N GLN A 194 40.19 -0.41 12.55
CA GLN A 194 40.55 -0.15 13.95
C GLN A 194 39.91 -1.11 14.97
N GLU A 195 39.11 -2.07 14.54
CA GLU A 195 38.68 -3.26 15.32
C GLU A 195 39.49 -4.49 14.90
#